data_AF-A0A812RI57-F1
#
_entry.id   AF-A0A812RI57-F1
#
_cell.length_a   1.000
_cell.length_b   1.000
_cell.length_c   1.000
_cell.angle_alpha   90.00
_cell.angle_beta   90.00
_cell.angle_gamma   90.00
#
_symmetry.space_group_name_H-M   'P 1'
#
loop_
_entity.id
_entity.type
_entity.pdbx_description
1 polymer ?
#
loop_
_entity_poly.entity_id
_entity_poly.type
_entity_poly.pdbx_seq_one_letter_code
_entity_poly.pdbx_strand_id
1 'polypeptide(L)'
;EAVAAAAAGLPVARFTLTNEVTLAGLPEKEPGDRFVGIFRGFMLSQGRRQFLHDKLRELGVELLVTPAEYAAAHLFPATYAALRPLSPRAAWVSVDPKRVQPANFAEVVQSVSGWGCPYVLLKDFVKSAKAHGQRFMKVPVDGDLPELACDFVAARGSQFNEGVVFKEYVDLVRYAARGEPTTNEWRLWFMQGRLVEASPNSFQ
;
A
#
# COMPACT_ATOMS: atom_id res chain seq x y z
N GLU A 1 -11.27 -7.84 -14.27
CA GLU A 1 -12.24 -7.20 -13.36
C GLU A 1 -13.35 -6.47 -14.09
N ALA A 2 -13.10 -5.41 -14.86
CA ALA A 2 -14.15 -4.72 -15.63
C ALA A 2 -14.96 -5.67 -16.53
N VAL A 3 -14.28 -6.59 -17.25
CA VAL A 3 -14.93 -7.63 -18.06
C VAL A 3 -15.80 -8.56 -17.21
N ALA A 4 -15.32 -8.96 -16.02
CA ALA A 4 -16.06 -9.84 -15.12
C ALA A 4 -17.29 -9.14 -14.53
N ALA A 5 -17.18 -7.84 -14.19
CA ALA A 5 -18.29 -7.04 -13.72
C ALA A 5 -19.37 -6.92 -14.81
N ALA A 6 -18.97 -6.61 -16.05
CA ALA A 6 -19.88 -6.55 -17.19
C ALA A 6 -20.55 -7.90 -17.48
N ALA A 7 -19.80 -9.01 -17.41
CA ALA A 7 -20.36 -10.35 -17.57
C ALA A 7 -21.35 -10.74 -16.46
N ALA A 8 -21.19 -10.14 -15.27
CA ALA A 8 -22.13 -10.27 -14.15
C ALA A 8 -23.30 -9.26 -14.21
N GLY A 9 -23.43 -8.49 -15.28
CA GLY A 9 -24.49 -7.48 -15.44
C GLY A 9 -24.32 -6.22 -14.59
N LEU A 10 -23.13 -5.99 -14.02
CA LEU A 10 -22.85 -4.78 -13.25
C LEU A 10 -22.42 -3.65 -14.19
N PRO A 11 -22.96 -2.42 -14.03
CA PRO A 11 -22.51 -1.26 -14.78
C PRO A 11 -21.02 -0.99 -14.58
N VAL A 12 -20.32 -0.66 -15.67
CA VAL A 12 -18.91 -0.32 -15.65
C VAL A 12 -18.72 1.10 -16.16
N ALA A 13 -18.30 1.99 -15.27
CA ALA A 13 -17.93 3.34 -15.62
C ALA A 13 -16.40 3.50 -15.64
N ARG A 14 -15.91 4.33 -16.56
CA ARG A 14 -14.52 4.77 -16.62
C ARG A 14 -14.43 6.19 -16.10
N PHE A 15 -13.37 6.49 -15.36
CA PHE A 15 -13.11 7.85 -14.91
C PHE A 15 -11.70 8.29 -15.29
N THR A 16 -11.54 9.60 -15.46
CA THR A 16 -10.22 10.25 -15.51
C THR A 16 -9.99 10.98 -14.20
N LEU A 17 -8.75 10.95 -13.68
CA LEU A 17 -8.39 11.63 -12.44
C LEU A 17 -7.11 12.44 -12.64
N THR A 18 -7.28 13.72 -12.97
CA THR A 18 -6.20 14.71 -13.09
C THR A 18 -6.33 15.74 -11.96
N ASN A 19 -6.56 17.01 -12.32
CA ASN A 19 -7.05 18.05 -11.41
C ASN A 19 -8.59 18.09 -11.37
N GLU A 20 -9.23 17.29 -12.21
CA GLU A 20 -10.67 17.10 -12.28
C GLU A 20 -10.98 15.60 -12.34
N VAL A 21 -12.25 15.27 -12.12
CA VAL A 21 -12.79 13.93 -12.30
C VAL A 21 -13.86 13.97 -13.37
N THR A 22 -13.62 13.25 -14.46
CA THR A 22 -14.64 12.98 -15.47
C THR A 22 -15.06 11.54 -15.37
N LEU A 23 -16.34 11.26 -15.64
CA LEU A 23 -16.93 9.93 -15.52
C LEU A 23 -17.76 9.64 -16.77
N ALA A 24 -17.57 8.46 -17.34
CA ALA A 24 -18.27 8.01 -18.54
C ALA A 24 -18.75 6.57 -18.38
N GLY A 25 -19.90 6.25 -18.98
CA GLY A 25 -20.48 4.90 -18.93
C GLY A 25 -21.34 4.62 -17.69
N LEU A 26 -21.77 5.66 -16.97
CA LEU A 26 -22.87 5.50 -16.03
C LEU A 26 -24.19 5.34 -16.80
N PRO A 27 -25.10 4.46 -16.34
CA PRO A 27 -26.48 4.46 -16.80
C PRO A 27 -27.18 5.79 -16.53
N GLU A 28 -28.29 6.04 -17.24
CA GLU A 28 -29.20 7.13 -16.91
C GLU A 28 -29.68 7.01 -15.46
N LYS A 29 -29.88 8.15 -14.81
CA LYS A 29 -30.30 8.25 -13.42
C LYS A 29 -31.63 8.97 -13.32
N GLU A 30 -32.50 8.53 -12.43
CA GLU A 30 -33.62 9.36 -12.00
C GLU A 30 -33.14 10.43 -10.99
N PRO A 31 -33.85 11.55 -10.86
CA PRO A 31 -33.55 12.56 -9.84
C PRO A 31 -33.53 11.96 -8.42
N GLY A 32 -32.36 12.02 -7.77
CA GLY A 32 -32.18 11.49 -6.41
C GLY A 32 -31.49 10.12 -6.34
N ASP A 33 -31.34 9.43 -7.48
CA ASP A 33 -30.64 8.15 -7.52
C ASP A 33 -29.15 8.29 -7.19
N ARG A 34 -28.65 7.30 -6.45
CA ARG A 34 -27.22 7.17 -6.14
C ARG A 34 -26.72 5.79 -6.55
N PHE A 35 -25.57 5.76 -7.21
CA PHE A 35 -24.86 4.51 -7.44
C PHE A 35 -23.88 4.24 -6.30
N VAL A 36 -23.76 2.97 -5.91
CA VAL A 36 -22.66 2.52 -5.06
C VAL A 36 -21.55 2.00 -5.95
N GLY A 37 -20.37 2.59 -5.85
CA GLY A 37 -19.21 2.32 -6.71
C GLY A 37 -18.11 1.55 -6.00
N ILE A 38 -17.49 0.59 -6.70
CA ILE A 38 -16.23 -0.03 -6.28
C ILE A 38 -15.11 0.60 -7.11
N PHE A 39 -14.20 1.30 -6.44
CA PHE A 39 -13.01 1.84 -7.08
C PHE A 39 -12.03 0.72 -7.47
N ARG A 40 -11.74 0.61 -8.78
CA ARG A 40 -10.68 -0.26 -9.32
C ARG A 40 -9.71 0.58 -10.15
N GLY A 41 -8.50 0.77 -9.64
CA GLY A 41 -7.47 1.59 -10.26
C GLY A 41 -6.15 1.52 -9.50
N PHE A 42 -5.19 2.36 -9.89
CA PHE A 42 -3.93 2.48 -9.17
C PHE A 42 -4.14 2.99 -7.74
N MET A 43 -3.22 2.62 -6.85
CA MET A 43 -3.19 3.17 -5.50
C MET A 43 -3.01 4.69 -5.53
N LEU A 44 -3.85 5.38 -4.78
CA LEU A 44 -3.85 6.84 -4.65
C LEU A 44 -3.33 7.23 -3.28
N SER A 45 -2.67 8.39 -3.20
CA SER A 45 -2.43 9.04 -1.90
C SER A 45 -3.74 9.36 -1.21
N GLN A 46 -3.72 9.53 0.11
CA GLN A 46 -4.92 9.86 0.89
C GLN A 46 -5.65 11.10 0.33
N GLY A 47 -4.92 12.17 0.02
CA GLY A 47 -5.49 13.38 -0.58
C GLY A 47 -6.15 13.14 -1.95
N ARG A 48 -5.50 12.37 -2.83
CA ARG A 48 -6.10 12.01 -4.14
C ARG A 48 -7.30 11.09 -4.00
N ARG A 49 -7.30 10.20 -3.01
CA ARG A 49 -8.45 9.34 -2.69
C ARG A 49 -9.63 10.15 -2.19
N GLN A 50 -9.41 11.10 -1.28
CA GLN A 50 -10.43 12.01 -0.78
C GLN A 50 -11.02 12.85 -1.92
N PHE A 51 -10.16 13.45 -2.74
CA PHE A 51 -10.60 14.24 -3.89
C PHE A 51 -11.46 13.43 -4.87
N LEU A 52 -11.04 12.21 -5.22
CA LEU A 52 -11.83 11.32 -6.08
C LEU A 52 -13.19 10.99 -5.46
N HIS A 53 -13.21 10.66 -4.16
CA HIS A 53 -14.43 10.35 -3.44
C HIS A 53 -15.44 11.50 -3.49
N ASP A 54 -14.99 12.71 -3.17
CA ASP A 54 -15.87 13.88 -3.10
C ASP A 54 -16.43 14.23 -4.48
N LYS A 55 -15.61 14.15 -5.54
CA LYS A 55 -16.05 14.38 -6.91
C LYS A 55 -17.01 13.32 -7.44
N LEU A 56 -16.78 12.04 -7.13
CA LEU A 56 -17.73 10.99 -7.50
C LEU A 56 -19.06 11.18 -6.77
N ARG A 57 -19.04 11.63 -5.51
CA ARG A 57 -20.26 11.93 -4.75
C ARG A 57 -21.05 13.09 -5.35
N GLU A 58 -20.39 14.15 -5.79
CA GLU A 58 -21.01 15.25 -6.56
C GLU A 58 -21.69 14.73 -7.84
N LEU A 59 -21.08 13.72 -8.48
CA LEU A 59 -21.63 13.03 -9.65
C LEU A 59 -22.63 11.93 -9.30
N GLY A 60 -23.10 11.84 -8.04
CA GLY A 60 -24.09 10.88 -7.56
C GLY A 60 -23.60 9.43 -7.49
N VAL A 61 -22.30 9.22 -7.25
CA VAL A 61 -21.68 7.92 -7.00
C VAL A 61 -21.04 7.92 -5.61
N GLU A 62 -21.57 7.11 -4.71
CA GLU A 62 -20.99 6.87 -3.39
C GLU A 62 -20.01 5.70 -3.48
N LEU A 63 -18.74 5.88 -3.12
CA LEU A 63 -17.80 4.77 -3.12
C LEU A 63 -18.06 3.86 -1.91
N LEU A 64 -18.13 2.55 -2.14
CA LEU A 64 -18.33 1.55 -1.10
C LEU A 64 -17.27 1.61 0.00
N VAL A 65 -16.03 1.95 -0.37
CA VAL A 65 -14.91 2.11 0.56
C VAL A 65 -14.65 3.60 0.74
N THR A 66 -14.95 4.11 1.93
CA THR A 66 -14.72 5.51 2.30
C THR A 66 -13.22 5.85 2.27
N PRO A 67 -12.84 7.15 2.22
CA PRO A 67 -11.44 7.55 2.29
C PRO A 67 -10.76 7.10 3.59
N ALA A 68 -11.49 7.08 4.71
CA ALA A 68 -10.99 6.64 6.00
C ALA A 68 -10.71 5.13 6.03
N GLU A 69 -11.65 4.31 5.54
CA GLU A 69 -11.45 2.85 5.43
C GLU A 69 -10.32 2.51 4.46
N TYR A 70 -10.23 3.24 3.34
CA TYR A 70 -9.10 3.11 2.42
C TYR A 70 -7.80 3.39 3.15
N ALA A 71 -7.67 4.53 3.84
CA ALA A 71 -6.46 4.87 4.58
C ALA A 71 -6.10 3.82 5.66
N ALA A 72 -7.10 3.30 6.38
CA ALA A 72 -6.90 2.26 7.40
C ALA A 72 -6.28 0.97 6.85
N ALA A 73 -6.65 0.57 5.62
CA ALA A 73 -6.11 -0.61 4.95
C ALA A 73 -4.90 -0.31 4.04
N HIS A 74 -4.69 0.95 3.67
CA HIS A 74 -3.69 1.37 2.69
C HIS A 74 -2.39 1.83 3.33
N LEU A 75 -2.48 2.55 4.45
CA LEU A 75 -1.33 3.09 5.16
C LEU A 75 -0.86 2.08 6.20
N PHE A 76 0.38 1.63 6.05
CA PHE A 76 0.98 0.60 6.88
C PHE A 76 0.88 0.88 8.39
N PRO A 77 1.14 2.10 8.90
CA PRO A 77 0.94 2.40 10.31
C PRO A 77 -0.46 2.08 10.83
N ALA A 78 -1.50 2.38 10.04
CA ALA A 78 -2.88 2.13 10.42
C ALA A 78 -3.19 0.62 10.37
N THR A 79 -2.73 -0.07 9.32
CA THR A 79 -2.98 -1.51 9.13
C THR A 79 -2.18 -2.37 10.12
N TYR A 80 -0.98 -1.94 10.52
CA TYR A 80 -0.09 -2.73 11.37
C TYR A 80 -0.70 -3.02 12.74
N ALA A 81 -1.54 -2.14 13.28
CA ALA A 81 -2.24 -2.40 14.54
C ALA A 81 -3.04 -3.71 14.52
N ALA A 82 -3.74 -3.98 13.41
CA ALA A 82 -4.51 -5.21 13.22
C ALA A 82 -3.63 -6.42 12.86
N LEU A 83 -2.49 -6.19 12.20
CA LEU A 83 -1.59 -7.25 11.71
C LEU A 83 -0.43 -7.58 12.66
N ARG A 84 -0.22 -6.81 13.73
CA ARG A 84 0.92 -6.93 14.64
C ARG A 84 1.17 -8.36 15.13
N PRO A 85 0.15 -9.17 15.49
CA PRO A 85 0.37 -10.56 15.92
C PRO A 85 0.91 -11.49 14.83
N LEU A 86 0.76 -11.11 13.55
CA LEU A 86 1.08 -11.92 12.37
C LEU A 86 2.19 -11.30 11.51
N SER A 87 2.71 -10.13 11.88
CA SER A 87 3.73 -9.41 11.13
C SER A 87 5.05 -9.39 11.90
N PRO A 88 6.21 -9.44 11.21
CA PRO A 88 7.49 -9.05 11.79
C PRO A 88 7.41 -7.66 12.43
N ARG A 89 8.29 -7.40 13.39
CA ARG A 89 8.36 -6.11 14.09
C ARG A 89 8.52 -4.97 13.08
N ALA A 90 7.86 -3.86 13.34
CA ALA A 90 7.98 -2.67 12.54
C ALA A 90 7.89 -1.41 13.40
N ALA A 91 8.63 -0.38 13.00
CA ALA A 91 8.54 0.97 13.51
C ALA A 91 8.67 1.94 12.32
N TRP A 92 8.22 3.18 12.50
CA TRP A 92 8.12 4.12 11.41
C TRP A 92 8.16 5.55 11.90
N VAL A 93 8.44 6.47 10.98
CA VAL A 93 8.39 7.92 11.21
C VAL A 93 7.87 8.62 9.96
N SER A 94 7.01 9.61 10.16
CA SER A 94 6.57 10.51 9.09
C SER A 94 7.62 11.58 8.84
N VAL A 95 7.90 11.89 7.57
CA VAL A 95 8.90 12.88 7.20
C VAL A 95 8.43 13.73 6.03
N ASP A 96 8.81 15.00 6.02
CA ASP A 96 8.68 15.84 4.82
C ASP A 96 9.83 15.49 3.87
N PRO A 97 9.56 14.94 2.67
CA PRO A 97 10.62 14.56 1.73
C PRO A 97 11.49 15.74 1.27
N LYS A 98 11.03 16.99 1.41
CA LYS A 98 11.82 18.18 1.07
C LYS A 98 12.77 18.63 2.17
N ARG A 99 12.59 18.13 3.39
CA ARG A 99 13.34 18.54 4.60
C ARG A 99 13.92 17.35 5.35
N VAL A 100 13.93 16.17 4.72
CA VAL A 100 14.40 14.94 5.34
C VAL A 100 15.90 15.02 5.62
N GLN A 101 16.30 14.62 6.82
CA GLN A 101 17.67 14.57 7.28
C GLN A 101 17.85 13.40 8.25
N PRO A 102 19.08 12.86 8.44
CA PRO A 102 19.34 11.70 9.29
C PRO A 102 18.75 11.81 10.71
N ALA A 103 18.79 13.02 11.30
CA ALA A 103 18.23 13.28 12.63
C ALA A 103 16.72 12.99 12.76
N ASN A 104 15.96 13.00 11.66
CA ASN A 104 14.55 12.60 11.69
C ASN A 104 14.34 11.13 12.05
N PHE A 105 15.36 10.30 11.89
CA PHE A 105 15.29 8.85 12.09
C PHE A 105 15.92 8.39 13.42
N ALA A 106 16.52 9.28 14.21
CA ALA A 106 17.29 8.90 15.39
C ALA A 106 16.49 8.05 16.39
N GLU A 107 15.29 8.47 16.75
CA GLU A 107 14.44 7.75 17.72
C GLU A 107 13.98 6.38 17.18
N VAL A 108 13.53 6.33 15.91
CA VAL A 108 13.08 5.07 15.31
C VAL A 108 14.23 4.09 15.12
N VAL A 109 15.42 4.57 14.76
CA VAL A 109 16.62 3.74 14.60
C VAL A 109 17.11 3.23 15.96
N GLN A 110 17.02 4.02 17.03
CA GLN A 110 17.31 3.54 18.39
C GLN A 110 16.36 2.40 18.78
N SER A 111 15.06 2.54 18.50
CA SER A 111 14.06 1.48 18.74
C SER A 111 14.36 0.22 17.94
N VAL A 112 14.65 0.36 16.64
CA VAL A 112 15.01 -0.76 15.73
C VAL A 112 16.29 -1.45 16.19
N SER A 113 17.30 -0.70 16.62
CA SER A 113 18.56 -1.27 17.14
C SER A 113 18.32 -2.12 18.40
N GLY A 114 17.39 -1.69 19.26
CA GLY A 114 16.97 -2.44 20.44
C GLY A 114 16.27 -3.78 20.15
N TRP A 115 15.89 -4.05 18.90
CA TRP A 115 15.27 -5.31 18.51
C TRP A 115 16.26 -6.49 18.46
N GLY A 116 17.55 -6.20 18.30
CA GLY A 116 18.59 -7.23 18.13
C GLY A 116 18.53 -7.98 16.79
N CYS A 117 17.76 -7.50 15.81
CA CYS A 117 17.75 -8.08 14.46
C CYS A 117 18.91 -7.49 13.62
N PRO A 118 19.59 -8.29 12.79
CA PRO A 118 20.72 -7.81 11.99
C PRO A 118 20.30 -6.99 10.77
N TYR A 119 19.06 -7.16 10.29
CA TYR A 119 18.58 -6.53 9.08
C TYR A 119 17.14 -6.04 9.21
N VAL A 120 16.85 -4.95 8.49
CA VAL A 120 15.50 -4.43 8.24
C VAL A 120 15.24 -4.25 6.75
N LEU A 121 13.97 -4.12 6.39
CA LEU A 121 13.49 -3.66 5.10
C LEU A 121 12.95 -2.24 5.26
N LEU A 122 13.28 -1.36 4.31
CA LEU A 122 12.73 -0.02 4.20
C LEU A 122 11.61 0.02 3.15
N LYS A 123 10.48 0.61 3.53
CA LYS A 123 9.39 0.96 2.62
C LYS A 123 8.75 2.28 3.04
N ASP A 124 8.01 2.92 2.13
CA ASP A 124 7.16 4.04 2.53
C ASP A 124 5.89 3.51 3.19
N PHE A 125 4.95 4.36 3.59
CA PHE A 125 3.72 3.89 4.26
C PHE A 125 2.87 2.96 3.38
N VAL A 126 3.14 2.87 2.08
CA VAL A 126 2.39 2.07 1.12
C VAL A 126 3.26 1.00 0.45
N LYS A 127 4.32 1.40 -0.25
CA LYS A 127 5.12 0.59 -1.17
C LYS A 127 6.62 0.59 -0.85
N SER A 128 7.26 -0.50 -1.24
CA SER A 128 8.72 -0.63 -1.28
C SER A 128 9.30 -0.07 -2.59
N ALA A 129 10.58 0.29 -2.57
CA ALA A 129 11.34 0.81 -3.71
C ALA A 129 11.82 -0.31 -4.67
N LYS A 130 10.90 -1.15 -5.19
CA LYS A 130 11.26 -2.32 -6.02
C LYS A 130 12.13 -2.00 -7.25
N ALA A 131 11.97 -0.81 -7.83
CA ALA A 131 12.77 -0.36 -8.97
C ALA A 131 14.26 -0.15 -8.63
N HIS A 132 14.60 -0.05 -7.35
CA HIS A 132 15.96 0.17 -6.84
C HIS A 132 16.61 -1.13 -6.33
N GLY A 133 16.08 -2.28 -6.74
CA GLY A 133 16.63 -3.59 -6.42
C GLY A 133 16.59 -3.93 -4.92
N GLN A 134 17.64 -4.61 -4.44
CA GLN A 134 17.73 -5.12 -3.07
C GLN A 134 18.22 -4.08 -2.04
N ARG A 135 18.67 -2.91 -2.48
CA ARG A 135 19.30 -1.87 -1.63
C ARG A 135 18.50 -1.53 -0.38
N PHE A 136 17.17 -1.51 -0.51
CA PHE A 136 16.24 -1.16 0.58
C PHE A 136 15.49 -2.38 1.13
N MET A 137 15.75 -3.58 0.61
CA MET A 137 15.01 -4.79 0.94
C MET A 137 15.65 -5.61 2.06
N LYS A 138 16.99 -5.54 2.20
CA LYS A 138 17.77 -6.16 3.27
C LYS A 138 18.90 -5.22 3.68
N VAL A 139 18.60 -4.37 4.65
CA VAL A 139 19.43 -3.26 5.13
C VAL A 139 20.03 -3.62 6.49
N PRO A 140 21.35 -3.55 6.70
CA PRO A 140 21.95 -3.74 8.02
C PRO A 140 21.39 -2.76 9.07
N VAL A 141 21.22 -3.23 10.30
CA VAL A 141 20.92 -2.34 11.44
C VAL A 141 22.24 -1.87 12.06
N ASP A 142 22.80 -0.82 11.48
CA ASP A 142 24.06 -0.21 11.90
C ASP A 142 23.97 1.33 11.90
N GLY A 143 25.11 2.00 12.03
CA GLY A 143 25.20 3.45 12.14
C GLY A 143 24.76 4.22 10.89
N ASP A 144 24.73 3.58 9.72
CA ASP A 144 24.43 4.23 8.43
C ASP A 144 22.93 4.17 8.08
N LEU A 145 22.13 3.53 8.92
CA LEU A 145 20.70 3.34 8.71
C LEU A 145 19.91 4.67 8.56
N PRO A 146 20.18 5.75 9.33
CA PRO A 146 19.55 7.05 9.12
C PRO A 146 19.82 7.66 7.73
N GLU A 147 21.06 7.59 7.26
CA GLU A 147 21.50 8.08 5.96
C GLU A 147 20.82 7.29 4.84
N LEU A 148 20.77 5.97 4.97
CA LEU A 148 20.09 5.13 3.99
C LEU A 148 18.58 5.37 3.96
N ALA A 149 17.96 5.77 5.08
CA ALA A 149 16.57 6.19 5.11
C ALA A 149 16.35 7.51 4.35
N CYS A 150 17.27 8.49 4.44
CA CYS A 150 17.26 9.67 3.57
C CYS A 150 17.38 9.28 2.09
N ASP A 151 18.31 8.39 1.75
CA ASP A 151 18.48 7.88 0.39
C ASP A 151 17.21 7.18 -0.11
N PHE A 152 16.53 6.42 0.75
CA PHE A 152 15.25 5.80 0.42
C PHE A 152 14.20 6.84 0.05
N VAL A 153 14.06 7.91 0.85
CA VAL A 153 13.11 9.00 0.56
C VAL A 153 13.43 9.66 -0.78
N ALA A 154 14.70 9.97 -1.04
CA ALA A 154 15.15 10.53 -2.31
C ALA A 154 14.86 9.59 -3.49
N ALA A 155 15.12 8.28 -3.33
CA ALA A 155 14.90 7.26 -4.34
C ALA A 155 13.40 7.06 -4.67
N ARG A 156 12.50 7.28 -3.70
CA ARG A 156 11.05 7.27 -3.95
C ARG A 156 10.58 8.52 -4.68
N GLY A 157 11.23 9.67 -4.45
CA GLY A 157 10.97 10.92 -5.16
C GLY A 157 9.48 11.31 -5.12
N SER A 158 8.89 11.60 -6.28
CA SER A 158 7.47 11.96 -6.41
C SER A 158 6.50 10.84 -6.02
N GLN A 159 6.98 9.61 -5.86
CA GLN A 159 6.17 8.47 -5.41
C GLN A 159 6.25 8.23 -3.91
N PHE A 160 7.04 9.02 -3.17
CA PHE A 160 7.15 8.90 -1.72
C PHE A 160 5.81 9.13 -1.04
N ASN A 161 5.50 8.33 -0.01
CA ASN A 161 4.23 8.36 0.67
C ASN A 161 4.43 8.46 2.19
N GLU A 162 4.31 9.70 2.69
CA GLU A 162 4.19 10.15 4.09
C GLU A 162 5.35 9.85 5.05
N GLY A 163 5.92 8.66 5.05
CA GLY A 163 6.93 8.27 6.02
C GLY A 163 7.71 7.03 5.64
N VAL A 164 8.69 6.68 6.46
CA VAL A 164 9.55 5.51 6.27
C VAL A 164 9.21 4.48 7.34
N VAL A 165 9.03 3.24 6.90
CA VAL A 165 8.84 2.06 7.74
C VAL A 165 10.12 1.25 7.74
N PHE A 166 10.60 0.94 8.95
CA PHE A 166 11.66 -0.01 9.24
C PHE A 166 10.98 -1.30 9.70
N LYS A 167 11.01 -2.32 8.84
CA LYS A 167 10.38 -3.61 9.14
C LYS A 167 11.47 -4.66 9.34
N GLU A 168 11.43 -5.41 10.42
CA GLU A 168 12.33 -6.54 10.66
C GLU A 168 12.38 -7.44 9.43
N TYR A 169 13.60 -7.70 8.96
CA TYR A 169 13.82 -8.59 7.84
C TYR A 169 13.67 -10.04 8.32
N VAL A 170 12.89 -10.82 7.57
CA VAL A 170 12.71 -12.25 7.82
C VAL A 170 12.99 -13.00 6.54
N ASP A 171 13.86 -14.00 6.63
CA ASP A 171 14.07 -14.94 5.53
C ASP A 171 12.80 -15.78 5.36
N LEU A 172 12.12 -15.57 4.22
CA LEU A 172 10.91 -16.32 3.91
C LEU A 172 11.26 -17.79 3.65
N VAL A 173 10.46 -18.69 4.22
CA VAL A 173 10.54 -20.13 3.96
C VAL A 173 10.45 -20.38 2.46
N ARG A 174 11.25 -21.30 1.92
CA ARG A 174 11.19 -21.73 0.51
C ARG A 174 10.97 -23.24 0.43
N TYR A 175 10.19 -23.67 -0.55
CA TYR A 175 9.97 -25.08 -0.85
C TYR A 175 10.81 -25.52 -2.04
N ALA A 176 11.21 -26.80 -2.06
CA ALA A 176 11.84 -27.39 -3.22
C ALA A 176 10.86 -27.44 -4.39
N ALA A 177 11.31 -27.01 -5.57
CA ALA A 177 10.58 -27.11 -6.83
C ALA A 177 11.48 -27.75 -7.89
N ARG A 178 10.92 -28.10 -9.05
CA ARG A 178 11.70 -28.67 -10.17
C ARG A 178 12.71 -27.67 -10.78
N GLY A 179 12.67 -26.41 -10.37
CA GLY A 179 13.59 -25.34 -10.75
C GLY A 179 14.09 -24.56 -9.53
N GLU A 180 14.06 -23.22 -9.58
CA GLU A 180 14.37 -22.36 -8.44
C GLU A 180 13.43 -22.64 -7.24
N PRO A 181 13.93 -22.64 -6.00
CA PRO A 181 13.09 -22.80 -4.81
C PRO A 181 11.96 -21.76 -4.77
N THR A 182 10.73 -22.22 -4.60
CA THR A 182 9.55 -21.35 -4.54
C THR A 182 9.39 -20.77 -3.15
N THR A 183 9.29 -19.45 -3.04
CA THR A 183 9.01 -18.79 -1.77
C THR A 183 7.64 -19.22 -1.22
N ASN A 184 7.51 -19.46 0.07
CA ASN A 184 6.23 -19.73 0.73
C ASN A 184 5.48 -18.40 0.94
N GLU A 185 4.87 -17.89 -0.12
CA GLU A 185 4.11 -16.63 -0.10
C GLU A 185 2.76 -16.84 -0.77
N TRP A 186 1.70 -16.43 -0.07
CA TRP A 186 0.33 -16.68 -0.49
C TRP A 186 -0.44 -15.38 -0.58
N ARG A 187 -1.34 -15.31 -1.56
CA ARG A 187 -2.37 -14.29 -1.69
C ARG A 187 -3.70 -14.87 -1.26
N LEU A 188 -4.31 -14.19 -0.30
CA LEU A 188 -5.62 -14.56 0.23
C LEU A 188 -6.64 -13.49 -0.17
N TRP A 189 -7.81 -13.94 -0.64
CA TRP A 189 -8.94 -13.08 -0.97
C TRP A 189 -10.08 -13.35 0.00
N PHE A 190 -10.64 -12.28 0.57
CA PHE A 190 -11.73 -12.36 1.52
C PHE A 190 -12.96 -11.60 1.01
N MET A 191 -14.14 -12.15 1.26
CA MET A 191 -15.42 -11.49 1.03
C MET A 191 -16.30 -11.68 2.26
N GLN A 192 -16.78 -10.57 2.83
CA GLN A 192 -17.60 -10.57 4.06
C GLN A 192 -16.96 -11.41 5.19
N GLY A 193 -15.64 -11.26 5.39
CA GLY A 193 -14.89 -11.98 6.42
C GLY A 193 -14.61 -13.46 6.11
N ARG A 194 -15.06 -13.99 4.98
CA ARG A 194 -14.82 -15.39 4.58
C ARG A 194 -13.71 -15.46 3.52
N LEU A 195 -12.79 -16.40 3.68
CA LEU A 195 -11.80 -16.73 2.65
C LEU A 195 -12.53 -17.28 1.42
N VAL A 196 -12.31 -16.65 0.26
CA VAL A 196 -12.89 -17.09 -1.02
C VAL A 196 -11.84 -17.71 -1.94
N GLU A 197 -10.58 -17.29 -1.83
CA GLU A 197 -9.48 -17.84 -2.61
C GLU A 197 -8.18 -17.73 -1.83
N ALA A 198 -7.36 -18.79 -1.89
CA ALA A 198 -5.97 -18.79 -1.48
C ALA A 198 -5.13 -19.31 -2.66
N SER A 199 -4.23 -18.49 -3.16
CA SER A 199 -3.36 -18.83 -4.28
C SER A 199 -1.91 -18.41 -4.00
N PRO A 200 -0.90 -19.08 -4.57
CA PRO A 200 0.48 -18.61 -4.50
C PRO A 200 0.58 -17.16 -5.00
N ASN A 201 1.47 -16.36 -4.40
CA ASN A 201 1.64 -14.99 -4.86
C ASN A 201 2.08 -14.97 -6.33
N SER A 202 1.61 -13.97 -7.09
CA SER A 202 1.99 -13.82 -8.51
C SER A 202 3.53 -13.78 -8.62
N PHE A 203 4.09 -14.39 -9.66
CA PHE A 203 5.54 -14.56 -9.90
C PHE A 203 6.22 -15.71 -9.12
N GLN A 204 5.44 -16.68 -8.66
CA GLN A 204 5.90 -18.01 -8.23
C GLN A 204 5.63 -19.08 -9.28
#